data_AF-A0A1C3PBB0-F1
#
_entry.id   AF-A0A1C3PBB0-F1
#
_cell.length_a   1.000
_cell.length_b   1.000
_cell.length_c   1.000
_cell.angle_alpha   90.00
_cell.angle_beta   90.00
_cell.angle_gamma   90.00
#
_symmetry.space_group_name_H-M   'P 1'
#
loop_
_entity.id
_entity.type
_entity.pdbx_description
1 polymer ?
#
loop_
_entity_poly.entity_id
_entity_poly.type
_entity_poly.pdbx_seq_one_letter_code
_entity_poly.pdbx_strand_id
1 'polypeptide(L)'
;MPSPSVPPLSRPTRCPPPTSRTPTTTPTCRNSPGSSPTCGGWPKLADGAPERLTAALAPLVDGYRAWIARREAAVDDPASHLGPYRLDAADALGKARDAADRISAGISRLATDPVARAAFGFANRAMHLQRVHTKAAAGRHNAADRLLDDVLSEVDVPANRSWRPFQLAFILLCLPALADPDHPERSDDRRSAVADLLWFPTGGGKTKVYLGLTAFTLAVCRLAPASGGLDPTAGVAVLMRYTLRLLTIQQFQRATALICACETLRQAGPSRRGATPFRIGLWVGGRVTPNRTDGAEVWLSERRRGTGLRAGGGGSSHQLTS
;
A
#
# COMPACT_ATOMS: atom_id res chain seq x y z
N MET A 1 26.30 -67.18 -19.37
CA MET A 1 25.08 -66.43 -19.71
C MET A 1 25.24 -65.00 -19.20
N PRO A 2 25.48 -64.01 -20.07
CA PRO A 2 25.62 -62.63 -19.65
C PRO A 2 24.26 -61.92 -19.59
N SER A 3 24.04 -61.16 -18.52
CA SER A 3 22.84 -60.36 -18.23
C SER A 3 22.58 -59.28 -19.29
N PRO A 4 21.31 -58.96 -19.61
CA PRO A 4 21.00 -57.93 -20.59
C PRO A 4 21.21 -56.52 -20.02
N SER A 5 21.85 -55.66 -20.81
CA SER A 5 22.06 -54.25 -20.56
C SER A 5 20.77 -53.44 -20.78
N VAL A 6 20.43 -52.59 -19.81
CA VAL A 6 19.30 -51.64 -19.89
C VAL A 6 19.75 -50.40 -20.69
N PRO A 7 18.99 -49.93 -21.70
CA PRO A 7 19.34 -48.73 -22.45
C PRO A 7 19.06 -47.45 -21.64
N PRO A 8 19.81 -46.35 -21.88
CA PRO A 8 19.61 -45.10 -21.13
C PRO A 8 18.32 -44.39 -21.54
N LEU A 9 17.56 -43.95 -20.53
CA LEU A 9 16.37 -43.10 -20.68
C LEU A 9 16.73 -41.77 -21.38
N SER A 10 16.04 -41.50 -22.49
CA SER A 10 16.09 -40.22 -23.20
C SER A 10 15.56 -39.08 -22.32
N ARG A 11 16.32 -37.99 -22.22
CA ARG A 11 15.91 -36.77 -21.50
C ARG A 11 14.65 -36.19 -22.15
N PRO A 12 13.61 -35.80 -21.39
CA PRO A 12 12.46 -35.11 -21.98
C PRO A 12 12.88 -33.72 -22.44
N THR A 13 12.70 -33.46 -23.74
CA THR A 13 12.81 -32.16 -24.37
C THR A 13 11.84 -31.21 -23.67
N ARG A 14 12.37 -30.18 -23.00
CA ARG A 14 11.55 -29.10 -22.43
C ARG A 14 10.91 -28.33 -23.58
N CYS A 15 9.62 -28.57 -23.80
CA CYS A 15 8.79 -27.68 -24.61
C CYS A 15 8.68 -26.33 -23.86
N PRO A 16 9.10 -25.19 -24.43
CA PRO A 16 8.92 -23.90 -23.79
C PRO A 16 7.40 -23.62 -23.66
N PRO A 17 6.93 -23.04 -22.54
CA PRO A 17 5.54 -22.66 -22.41
C PRO A 17 5.17 -21.65 -23.51
N PRO A 18 3.96 -21.71 -24.09
CA PRO A 18 3.51 -20.72 -25.04
C PRO A 18 3.54 -19.34 -24.37
N THR A 19 4.44 -18.48 -24.83
CA THR A 19 4.54 -17.10 -24.38
C THR A 19 3.60 -16.26 -25.23
N SER A 20 2.30 -16.27 -24.91
CA SER A 20 1.43 -15.20 -25.38
C SER A 20 1.79 -13.95 -24.56
N ARG A 21 2.57 -13.05 -25.17
CA ARG A 21 2.67 -11.67 -24.68
C ARG A 21 1.31 -11.03 -24.90
N THR A 22 0.40 -11.14 -23.95
CA THR A 22 -0.73 -10.21 -23.88
C THR A 22 -0.14 -8.81 -23.82
N PRO A 23 -0.39 -7.93 -24.80
CA PRO A 23 0.09 -6.56 -24.71
C PRO A 23 -0.46 -5.96 -23.42
N THR A 24 0.44 -5.53 -22.54
CA THR A 24 0.07 -4.78 -21.34
C THR A 24 -0.43 -3.42 -21.81
N THR A 25 -1.69 -3.33 -22.24
CA THR A 25 -2.42 -2.08 -22.28
C THR A 25 -2.62 -1.65 -20.84
N THR A 26 -1.57 -1.11 -20.23
CA THR A 26 -1.75 -0.22 -19.09
C THR A 26 -2.54 0.94 -19.67
N PRO A 27 -3.79 1.18 -19.26
CA PRO A 27 -4.48 2.38 -19.68
C PRO A 27 -3.72 3.53 -19.02
N THR A 28 -2.79 4.13 -19.75
CA THR A 28 -2.41 5.49 -19.47
C THR A 28 -3.67 6.30 -19.74
N CYS A 29 -4.09 7.13 -18.78
CA CYS A 29 -5.18 8.10 -18.95
C CYS A 29 -4.90 9.16 -20.03
N ARG A 30 -4.02 8.85 -20.99
CA ARG A 30 -3.60 9.70 -22.12
C ARG A 30 -4.43 9.44 -23.38
N ASN A 31 -5.17 8.31 -23.45
CA ASN A 31 -5.90 7.89 -24.65
C ASN A 31 -7.41 8.20 -24.60
N SER A 32 -7.84 9.15 -23.78
CA SER A 32 -9.21 9.67 -23.81
C SER A 32 -9.15 11.15 -24.23
N PRO A 33 -9.76 11.55 -25.35
CA PRO A 33 -9.83 12.96 -25.73
C PRO A 33 -10.79 13.66 -24.76
N GLY A 34 -10.25 14.52 -23.90
CA GLY A 34 -11.04 15.29 -22.94
C GLY A 34 -10.46 15.24 -21.54
N SER A 35 -9.63 16.25 -21.22
CA SER A 35 -9.06 16.56 -19.89
C SER A 35 -8.21 15.48 -19.24
N SER A 36 -6.91 15.76 -19.06
CA SER A 36 -6.07 15.02 -18.13
C SER A 36 -6.59 15.29 -16.71
N PRO A 37 -7.24 14.33 -16.00
CA PRO A 37 -7.52 14.56 -14.60
C PRO A 37 -6.19 14.33 -13.90
N THR A 38 -5.45 15.40 -13.63
CA THR A 38 -4.39 15.32 -12.63
C THR A 38 -5.08 14.98 -11.32
N CYS A 39 -5.07 13.68 -10.95
CA CYS A 39 -5.49 13.24 -9.63
C CYS A 39 -4.74 14.12 -8.64
N GLY A 40 -5.49 14.93 -7.88
CA GLY A 40 -4.95 16.06 -7.12
C GLY A 40 -3.71 15.70 -6.30
N GLY A 41 -2.75 16.61 -6.25
CA GLY A 41 -1.59 16.45 -5.36
C GLY A 41 -2.05 16.24 -3.92
N TRP A 42 -1.30 15.45 -3.15
CA TRP A 42 -1.64 15.10 -1.77
C TRP A 42 -2.05 16.28 -0.88
N PRO A 43 -1.45 17.48 -0.97
CA PRO A 43 -1.92 18.65 -0.21
C PRO A 43 -3.36 19.07 -0.53
N LYS A 44 -3.79 18.96 -1.80
CA LYS A 44 -5.17 19.30 -2.21
C LYS A 44 -6.20 18.29 -1.70
N LEU A 45 -5.77 17.05 -1.46
CA LEU A 45 -6.61 15.97 -0.90
C LEU A 45 -6.52 15.90 0.62
N ALA A 46 -5.57 16.62 1.23
CA ALA A 46 -5.37 16.66 2.66
C ALA A 46 -6.40 17.54 3.39
N ASP A 47 -6.77 18.65 2.74
CA ASP A 47 -7.56 19.72 3.33
C ASP A 47 -8.62 20.19 2.32
N GLY A 48 -9.89 20.10 2.73
CA GLY A 48 -11.01 20.49 1.86
C GLY A 48 -12.38 20.25 2.49
N ALA A 49 -13.34 21.10 2.12
CA ALA A 49 -14.75 20.85 2.37
C ALA A 49 -15.17 19.53 1.68
N PRO A 50 -16.10 18.76 2.27
CA PRO A 50 -16.51 17.46 1.73
C PRO A 50 -16.94 17.54 0.26
N GLU A 51 -17.63 18.61 -0.14
CA GLU A 51 -18.10 18.82 -1.50
C GLU A 51 -16.94 18.95 -2.49
N ARG A 52 -15.90 19.69 -2.13
CA ARG A 52 -14.70 19.85 -2.98
C ARG A 52 -13.92 18.55 -3.10
N LEU A 53 -13.81 17.80 -2.00
CA LEU A 53 -13.14 16.51 -2.00
C LEU A 53 -13.88 15.50 -2.90
N THR A 54 -15.20 15.40 -2.73
CA THR A 54 -16.04 14.54 -3.57
C THR A 54 -15.95 14.93 -5.04
N ALA A 55 -16.06 16.22 -5.37
CA ALA A 55 -15.92 16.70 -6.75
C ALA A 55 -14.54 16.37 -7.36
N ALA A 56 -13.47 16.40 -6.57
CA ALA A 56 -12.13 16.05 -7.03
C ALA A 56 -11.94 14.53 -7.26
N LEU A 57 -12.72 13.68 -6.57
CA LEU A 57 -12.60 12.22 -6.63
C LEU A 57 -13.61 11.56 -7.59
N ALA A 58 -14.79 12.16 -7.79
CA ALA A 58 -15.87 11.62 -8.64
C ALA A 58 -15.43 11.25 -10.06
N PRO A 59 -14.60 12.04 -10.77
CA PRO A 59 -14.17 11.71 -12.14
C PRO A 59 -13.44 10.35 -12.25
N LEU A 60 -12.85 9.86 -11.15
CA LEU A 60 -12.18 8.57 -11.11
C LEU A 60 -13.15 7.41 -11.30
N VAL A 61 -14.28 7.42 -10.57
CA VAL A 61 -15.29 6.37 -10.67
C VAL A 61 -16.15 6.53 -11.92
N ASP A 62 -16.46 7.76 -12.31
CA ASP A 62 -17.21 8.04 -13.54
C ASP A 62 -16.46 7.55 -14.78
N GLY A 63 -15.15 7.84 -14.85
CA GLY A 63 -14.29 7.35 -15.92
C GLY A 63 -14.20 5.82 -15.95
N TYR A 64 -14.18 5.17 -14.78
CA TYR A 64 -14.15 3.71 -14.70
C TYR A 64 -15.48 3.09 -15.15
N ARG A 65 -16.62 3.62 -14.69
CA ARG A 65 -17.96 3.19 -15.13
C ARG A 65 -18.15 3.37 -16.63
N ALA A 66 -17.71 4.49 -17.18
CA ALA A 66 -17.76 4.71 -18.63
C ALA A 66 -16.87 3.72 -19.40
N TRP A 67 -15.72 3.33 -18.84
CA TRP A 67 -14.88 2.27 -19.43
C TRP A 67 -15.57 0.90 -19.37
N ILE A 68 -16.23 0.56 -18.25
CA ILE A 68 -17.00 -0.69 -18.09
C ILE A 68 -18.10 -0.76 -19.16
N ALA A 69 -18.89 0.31 -19.32
CA ALA A 69 -19.96 0.38 -20.33
C ALA A 69 -19.43 0.17 -21.76
N ARG A 70 -18.27 0.76 -22.10
CA ARG A 70 -17.63 0.51 -23.41
C ARG A 70 -17.15 -0.93 -23.58
N ARG A 71 -16.69 -1.58 -22.51
CA ARG A 71 -16.26 -2.98 -22.56
C ARG A 71 -17.45 -3.91 -22.72
N GLU A 72 -18.56 -3.62 -22.05
CA GLU A 72 -19.82 -4.34 -22.20
C GLU A 72 -20.35 -4.28 -23.62
N ALA A 73 -20.44 -3.08 -24.21
CA ALA A 73 -20.85 -2.92 -25.61
C ALA A 73 -19.94 -3.68 -26.60
N ALA A 74 -18.65 -3.83 -26.27
CA ALA A 74 -17.71 -4.57 -27.10
C ALA A 74 -17.84 -6.10 -27.00
N VAL A 75 -18.53 -6.65 -25.99
CA VAL A 75 -18.76 -8.11 -25.88
C VAL A 75 -19.68 -8.60 -27.00
N ASP A 76 -20.63 -7.77 -27.40
CA ASP A 76 -21.59 -8.08 -28.46
C ASP A 76 -21.05 -7.82 -29.87
N ASP A 77 -19.95 -7.07 -29.99
CA ASP A 77 -19.30 -6.79 -31.26
C ASP A 77 -18.67 -8.07 -31.85
N PRO A 78 -19.09 -8.53 -33.05
CA PRO A 78 -18.49 -9.69 -33.71
C PRO A 78 -16.99 -9.55 -33.95
N ALA A 79 -16.48 -8.32 -34.11
CA ALA A 79 -15.05 -8.05 -34.32
C ALA A 79 -14.19 -8.24 -33.06
N SER A 80 -14.81 -8.34 -31.87
CA SER A 80 -14.10 -8.57 -30.62
C SER A 80 -13.62 -10.02 -30.44
N HIS A 81 -14.18 -10.96 -31.20
CA HIS A 81 -13.96 -12.40 -31.06
C HIS A 81 -14.28 -12.95 -29.64
N LEU A 82 -15.09 -12.25 -28.86
CA LEU A 82 -15.46 -12.64 -27.48
C LEU A 82 -16.69 -13.55 -27.38
N GLY A 83 -17.30 -13.91 -28.52
CA GLY A 83 -18.52 -14.73 -28.57
C GLY A 83 -18.50 -15.99 -27.69
N PRO A 84 -17.44 -16.83 -27.75
CA PRO A 84 -17.32 -18.02 -26.90
C PRO A 84 -17.14 -17.72 -25.39
N TYR A 85 -16.73 -16.50 -25.04
CA TYR A 85 -16.36 -16.09 -23.68
C TYR A 85 -17.38 -15.12 -23.06
N ARG A 86 -18.60 -15.06 -23.58
CA ARG A 86 -19.65 -14.13 -23.11
C ARG A 86 -19.94 -14.26 -21.61
N LEU A 87 -19.98 -15.48 -21.09
CA LEU A 87 -20.22 -15.73 -19.66
C LEU A 87 -19.05 -15.22 -18.80
N ASP A 88 -17.81 -15.49 -19.22
CA ASP A 88 -16.61 -15.00 -18.52
C ASP A 88 -16.52 -13.47 -18.56
N ALA A 89 -16.87 -12.87 -19.71
CA ALA A 89 -16.93 -11.42 -19.86
C ALA A 89 -17.99 -10.80 -18.94
N ALA A 90 -19.17 -11.41 -18.85
CA ALA A 90 -20.23 -10.95 -17.95
C ALA A 90 -19.80 -11.00 -16.47
N ASP A 91 -19.16 -12.10 -16.03
CA ASP A 91 -18.63 -12.24 -14.67
C ASP A 91 -17.52 -11.19 -14.38
N ALA A 92 -16.58 -11.01 -15.31
CA ALA A 92 -15.51 -10.01 -15.16
C ALA A 92 -16.07 -8.58 -15.11
N LEU A 93 -17.08 -8.25 -15.91
CA LEU A 93 -17.75 -6.96 -15.89
C LEU A 93 -18.56 -6.76 -14.61
N GLY A 94 -19.20 -7.82 -14.08
CA GLY A 94 -19.85 -7.81 -12.77
C GLY A 94 -18.86 -7.39 -11.67
N LYS A 95 -17.73 -8.09 -11.56
CA LYS A 95 -16.66 -7.75 -10.61
C LYS A 95 -16.12 -6.33 -10.79
N ALA A 96 -16.05 -5.84 -12.02
CA ALA A 96 -15.63 -4.47 -12.30
C ALA A 96 -16.65 -3.43 -11.79
N ARG A 97 -17.95 -3.71 -11.92
CA ARG A 97 -19.02 -2.86 -11.37
C ARG A 97 -18.97 -2.86 -9.84
N ASP A 98 -18.82 -4.04 -9.22
CA ASP A 98 -18.68 -4.15 -7.76
C ASP A 98 -17.50 -3.32 -7.25
N ALA A 99 -16.35 -3.37 -7.94
CA ALA A 99 -15.19 -2.54 -7.61
C ALA A 99 -15.49 -1.04 -7.78
N ALA A 100 -16.20 -0.64 -8.84
CA ALA A 100 -16.61 0.75 -9.04
C ALA A 100 -17.56 1.23 -7.94
N ASP A 101 -18.48 0.38 -7.49
CA ASP A 101 -19.43 0.68 -6.43
C ASP A 101 -18.71 0.81 -5.07
N ARG A 102 -17.74 -0.06 -4.78
CA ARG A 102 -16.89 0.07 -3.59
C ARG A 102 -16.05 1.35 -3.60
N ILE A 103 -15.51 1.76 -4.76
CA ILE A 103 -14.83 3.06 -4.90
C ILE A 103 -15.80 4.21 -4.62
N SER A 104 -17.02 4.14 -5.18
CA SER A 104 -18.07 5.14 -4.95
C SER A 104 -18.49 5.22 -3.47
N ALA A 105 -18.60 4.07 -2.80
CA ALA A 105 -18.86 3.99 -1.37
C ALA A 105 -17.73 4.63 -0.56
N GLY A 106 -16.46 4.44 -0.95
CA GLY A 106 -15.32 5.14 -0.37
C GLY A 106 -15.40 6.65 -0.48
N ILE A 107 -15.76 7.18 -1.66
CA ILE A 107 -15.96 8.62 -1.86
C ILE A 107 -17.13 9.12 -1.00
N SER A 108 -18.25 8.39 -0.98
CA SER A 108 -19.43 8.72 -0.19
C SER A 108 -19.11 8.77 1.30
N ARG A 109 -18.30 7.82 1.80
CA ARG A 109 -17.85 7.81 3.20
C ARG A 109 -17.02 9.05 3.53
N LEU A 110 -16.15 9.50 2.63
CA LEU A 110 -15.39 10.74 2.83
C LEU A 110 -16.28 12.00 2.83
N ALA A 111 -17.44 11.97 2.19
CA ALA A 111 -18.40 13.06 2.22
C ALA A 111 -19.17 13.11 3.54
N THR A 112 -19.64 11.97 4.02
CA THR A 112 -20.57 11.88 5.16
C THR A 112 -19.88 11.73 6.52
N ASP A 113 -18.72 11.09 6.57
CA ASP A 113 -18.02 10.79 7.82
C ASP A 113 -16.83 11.76 8.05
N PRO A 114 -16.93 12.70 9.03
CA PRO A 114 -15.86 13.64 9.33
C PRO A 114 -14.60 12.97 9.90
N VAL A 115 -14.72 11.82 10.56
CA VAL A 115 -13.58 11.05 11.09
C VAL A 115 -12.82 10.41 9.95
N ALA A 116 -13.51 9.71 9.05
CA ALA A 116 -12.89 9.13 7.85
C ALA A 116 -12.23 10.22 6.98
N ARG A 117 -12.90 11.36 6.78
CA ARG A 117 -12.34 12.50 6.05
C ARG A 117 -11.08 13.06 6.72
N ALA A 118 -11.09 13.21 8.04
CA ALA A 118 -9.92 13.67 8.80
C ALA A 118 -8.75 12.67 8.73
N ALA A 119 -9.04 11.37 8.82
CA ALA A 119 -8.06 10.29 8.67
C ALA A 119 -7.46 10.25 7.26
N PHE A 120 -8.28 10.42 6.22
CA PHE A 120 -7.82 10.54 4.84
C PHE A 120 -6.93 11.77 4.65
N GLY A 121 -7.31 12.90 5.24
CA GLY A 121 -6.49 14.11 5.21
C GLY A 121 -5.13 13.91 5.90
N PHE A 122 -5.12 13.24 7.06
CA PHE A 122 -3.90 12.87 7.76
C PHE A 122 -3.02 11.95 6.92
N ALA A 123 -3.59 10.91 6.30
CA ALA A 123 -2.86 9.98 5.46
C ALA A 123 -2.18 10.68 4.28
N ASN A 124 -2.87 11.61 3.62
CA ASN A 124 -2.30 12.40 2.53
C ASN A 124 -1.13 13.29 2.99
N ARG A 125 -1.24 13.94 4.16
CA ARG A 125 -0.13 14.71 4.76
C ARG A 125 1.06 13.83 5.10
N ALA A 126 0.82 12.66 5.70
CA ALA A 126 1.88 11.72 6.07
C ALA A 126 2.60 11.20 4.82
N MET A 127 1.84 10.84 3.77
CA MET A 127 2.36 10.40 2.49
C MET A 127 3.21 11.47 1.81
N HIS A 128 2.78 12.74 1.89
CA HIS A 128 3.53 13.89 1.41
C HIS A 128 4.85 14.06 2.16
N LEU A 129 4.80 14.17 3.49
CA LEU A 129 5.97 14.40 4.32
C LEU A 129 7.01 13.29 4.14
N GLN A 130 6.62 12.02 4.22
CA GLN A 130 7.58 10.91 4.04
C GLN A 130 8.22 10.93 2.65
N ARG A 131 7.50 11.33 1.60
CA ARG A 131 7.99 11.27 0.22
C ARG A 131 9.01 12.35 -0.07
N VAL A 132 8.73 13.57 0.37
CA VAL A 132 9.61 14.73 0.18
C VAL A 132 10.89 14.47 0.99
N HIS A 133 10.78 14.04 2.25
CA HIS A 133 11.95 13.72 3.07
C HIS A 133 12.75 12.52 2.55
N THR A 134 12.11 11.46 2.06
CA THR A 134 12.82 10.33 1.44
C THR A 134 13.63 10.78 0.22
N LYS A 135 13.05 11.67 -0.61
CA LYS A 135 13.75 12.23 -1.77
C LYS A 135 14.88 13.17 -1.37
N ALA A 136 14.66 14.01 -0.38
CA ALA A 136 15.67 14.92 0.13
C ALA A 136 16.85 14.17 0.76
N ALA A 137 16.58 13.12 1.54
CA ALA A 137 17.62 12.25 2.09
C ALA A 137 18.48 11.61 0.99
N ALA A 138 17.85 11.11 -0.09
CA ALA A 138 18.58 10.58 -1.24
C ALA A 138 19.40 11.65 -1.99
N GLY A 139 18.86 12.86 -2.13
CA GLY A 139 19.57 13.99 -2.75
C GLY A 139 20.80 14.42 -1.93
N ARG A 140 20.66 14.52 -0.61
CA ARG A 140 21.74 14.90 0.31
C ARG A 140 22.81 13.83 0.46
N HIS A 141 22.46 12.55 0.32
CA HIS A 141 23.47 11.48 0.28
C HIS A 141 24.48 11.70 -0.87
N ASN A 142 24.05 12.31 -1.97
CA ASN A 142 24.90 12.57 -3.13
C ASN A 142 25.55 13.96 -3.11
N ALA A 143 25.21 14.82 -2.12
CA ALA A 143 25.72 16.18 -1.96
C ALA A 143 25.53 16.64 -0.50
N ALA A 144 26.48 16.24 0.36
CA ALA A 144 26.33 16.32 1.82
C ALA A 144 26.35 17.76 2.38
N ASP A 145 26.95 18.68 1.63
CA ASP A 145 27.09 20.11 1.92
C ASP A 145 25.80 20.92 1.75
N ARG A 146 24.79 20.36 1.06
CA ARG A 146 23.53 21.05 0.81
C ARG A 146 22.67 21.16 2.06
N LEU A 147 22.09 22.35 2.28
CA LEU A 147 21.12 22.58 3.36
C LEU A 147 19.85 21.76 3.12
N LEU A 148 19.20 21.33 4.21
CA LEU A 148 17.99 20.50 4.12
C LEU A 148 16.86 21.22 3.40
N ASP A 149 16.63 22.48 3.76
CA ASP A 149 15.49 23.27 3.28
C ASP A 149 15.57 23.53 1.77
N ASP A 150 16.78 23.80 1.26
CA ASP A 150 17.03 23.94 -0.18
C ASP A 150 16.60 22.66 -0.93
N VAL A 151 17.09 21.50 -0.47
CA VAL A 151 16.77 20.22 -1.12
C VAL A 151 15.28 19.87 -0.98
N LEU A 152 14.66 20.18 0.16
CA LEU A 152 13.21 20.00 0.36
C LEU A 152 12.41 20.82 -0.66
N SER A 153 12.78 22.09 -0.86
CA SER A 153 12.09 22.97 -1.81
C SER A 153 12.16 22.48 -3.26
N GLU A 154 13.31 21.91 -3.66
CA GLU A 154 13.50 21.34 -4.99
C GLU A 154 12.68 20.07 -5.23
N VAL A 155 12.59 19.21 -4.21
CA VAL A 155 11.88 17.94 -4.35
C VAL A 155 10.39 18.05 -4.06
N ASP A 156 9.91 19.15 -3.46
CA ASP A 156 8.50 19.41 -3.18
C ASP A 156 7.71 19.92 -4.40
N VAL A 157 7.77 19.15 -5.49
CA VAL A 157 7.06 19.43 -6.73
C VAL A 157 5.88 18.47 -6.94
N PRO A 158 4.79 18.88 -7.62
CA PRO A 158 3.61 18.04 -7.85
C PRO A 158 3.91 16.63 -8.41
N ALA A 159 4.90 16.51 -9.30
CA ALA A 159 5.36 15.24 -9.86
C ALA A 159 5.80 14.22 -8.79
N ASN A 160 6.29 14.70 -7.65
CA ASN A 160 6.75 13.86 -6.56
C ASN A 160 5.63 13.50 -5.56
N ARG A 161 4.57 14.31 -5.47
CA ARG A 161 3.52 14.26 -4.43
C ARG A 161 2.10 14.02 -4.94
N SER A 162 1.93 13.24 -6.00
CA SER A 162 0.62 12.91 -6.57
C SER A 162 0.35 11.41 -6.54
N TRP A 163 -0.93 11.06 -6.37
CA TRP A 163 -1.43 9.71 -6.57
C TRP A 163 -1.53 9.38 -8.06
N ARG A 164 -1.25 8.13 -8.43
CA ARG A 164 -1.71 7.59 -9.71
C ARG A 164 -3.18 7.18 -9.57
N PRO A 165 -4.01 7.27 -10.64
CA PRO A 165 -5.43 6.94 -10.57
C PRO A 165 -5.73 5.59 -9.90
N PHE A 166 -5.05 4.51 -10.30
CA PHE A 166 -5.25 3.18 -9.70
C PHE A 166 -4.90 3.12 -8.21
N GLN A 167 -3.93 3.92 -7.76
CA GLN A 167 -3.52 3.95 -6.35
C GLN A 167 -4.62 4.55 -5.50
N LEU A 168 -5.19 5.65 -5.98
CA LEU A 168 -6.28 6.34 -5.33
C LEU A 168 -7.56 5.48 -5.37
N ALA A 169 -7.87 4.85 -6.50
CA ALA A 169 -9.00 3.94 -6.64
C ALA A 169 -8.93 2.80 -5.63
N PHE A 170 -7.78 2.13 -5.52
CA PHE A 170 -7.61 1.04 -4.56
C PHE A 170 -7.69 1.53 -3.11
N ILE A 171 -7.13 2.70 -2.80
CA ILE A 171 -7.29 3.29 -1.46
C ILE A 171 -8.77 3.50 -1.14
N LEU A 172 -9.50 4.19 -2.03
CA LEU A 172 -10.92 4.52 -1.86
C LEU A 172 -11.78 3.26 -1.67
N LEU A 173 -11.51 2.24 -2.48
CA LEU A 173 -12.19 0.94 -2.40
C LEU A 173 -12.08 0.29 -1.01
N CYS A 174 -10.93 0.43 -0.32
CA CYS A 174 -10.74 -0.15 1.01
C CYS A 174 -11.24 0.75 2.17
N LEU A 175 -11.53 2.04 1.94
CA LEU A 175 -11.83 2.97 3.03
C LEU A 175 -13.07 2.62 3.86
N PRO A 176 -14.22 2.21 3.26
CA PRO A 176 -15.43 1.92 4.04
C PRO A 176 -15.18 0.84 5.10
N ALA A 177 -14.58 -0.29 4.70
CA ALA A 177 -14.25 -1.36 5.62
C ALA A 177 -13.23 -0.94 6.69
N LEU A 178 -12.24 -0.11 6.35
CA LEU A 178 -11.26 0.37 7.32
C LEU A 178 -11.83 1.39 8.32
N ALA A 179 -12.82 2.18 7.90
CA ALA A 179 -13.43 3.22 8.73
C ALA A 179 -14.53 2.70 9.66
N ASP A 180 -15.13 1.56 9.33
CA ASP A 180 -16.26 1.00 10.05
C ASP A 180 -15.93 -0.40 10.60
N PRO A 181 -15.78 -0.56 11.93
CA PRO A 181 -15.58 -1.85 12.57
C PRO A 181 -16.64 -2.91 12.26
N ASP A 182 -17.88 -2.48 12.03
CA ASP A 182 -19.03 -3.36 11.81
C ASP A 182 -19.32 -3.57 10.32
N HIS A 183 -18.40 -3.14 9.44
CA HIS A 183 -18.58 -3.29 7.99
C HIS A 183 -18.73 -4.78 7.60
N PRO A 184 -19.69 -5.16 6.74
CA PRO A 184 -19.93 -6.57 6.38
C PRO A 184 -18.71 -7.31 5.81
N GLU A 185 -17.81 -6.58 5.14
CA GLU A 185 -16.55 -7.14 4.61
C GLU A 185 -15.55 -7.53 5.71
N ARG A 186 -15.73 -7.03 6.94
CA ARG A 186 -14.94 -7.34 8.15
C ARG A 186 -15.59 -8.44 8.99
N SER A 187 -16.00 -9.51 8.32
CA SER A 187 -16.72 -10.63 8.93
C SER A 187 -15.81 -11.84 9.17
N ASP A 188 -16.16 -12.63 10.17
CA ASP A 188 -15.56 -13.96 10.41
C ASP A 188 -16.15 -15.02 9.46
N ASP A 189 -17.30 -14.75 8.84
CA ASP A 189 -17.88 -15.61 7.80
C ASP A 189 -17.10 -15.45 6.49
N ARG A 190 -16.43 -16.53 6.08
CA ARG A 190 -15.63 -16.64 4.86
C ARG A 190 -16.38 -16.28 3.58
N ARG A 191 -17.72 -16.33 3.57
CA ARG A 191 -18.52 -15.94 2.39
C ARG A 191 -18.64 -14.43 2.25
N SER A 192 -18.64 -13.71 3.37
CA SER A 192 -18.73 -12.25 3.43
C SER A 192 -17.39 -11.54 3.62
N ALA A 193 -16.40 -12.22 4.18
CA ALA A 193 -15.06 -11.68 4.41
C ALA A 193 -14.35 -11.36 3.08
N VAL A 194 -13.81 -10.15 2.95
CA VAL A 194 -13.13 -9.71 1.73
C VAL A 194 -11.63 -9.54 1.94
N ALA A 195 -10.85 -10.04 0.98
CA ALA A 195 -9.42 -9.78 0.87
C ALA A 195 -9.11 -9.13 -0.48
N ASP A 196 -8.69 -7.87 -0.46
CA ASP A 196 -8.41 -7.12 -1.68
C ASP A 196 -7.01 -7.39 -2.24
N LEU A 197 -6.94 -7.77 -3.52
CA LEU A 197 -5.69 -8.05 -4.22
C LEU A 197 -5.28 -6.90 -5.15
N LEU A 198 -4.22 -6.19 -4.80
CA LEU A 198 -3.61 -5.18 -5.68
C LEU A 198 -2.70 -5.82 -6.73
N TRP A 199 -3.27 -6.16 -7.89
CA TRP A 199 -2.53 -6.69 -9.04
C TRP A 199 -2.09 -5.59 -10.01
N PHE A 200 -0.79 -5.35 -10.11
CA PHE A 200 -0.20 -4.36 -11.03
C PHE A 200 1.25 -4.75 -11.34
N PRO A 201 1.85 -4.38 -12.50
CA PRO A 201 3.26 -4.65 -12.77
C PRO A 201 4.22 -4.13 -11.68
N THR A 202 5.39 -4.78 -11.55
CA THR A 202 6.47 -4.33 -10.67
C THR A 202 6.93 -2.91 -11.06
N GLY A 203 7.37 -2.12 -10.08
CA GLY A 203 7.71 -0.71 -10.29
C GLY A 203 6.53 0.23 -10.51
N GLY A 204 5.29 -0.27 -10.67
CA GLY A 204 4.11 0.56 -10.91
C GLY A 204 3.65 1.43 -9.73
N GLY A 205 4.26 1.25 -8.55
CA GLY A 205 4.00 2.08 -7.37
C GLY A 205 3.02 1.48 -6.36
N LYS A 206 2.86 0.15 -6.33
CA LYS A 206 2.03 -0.58 -5.35
C LYS A 206 2.34 -0.19 -3.90
N THR A 207 3.60 0.08 -3.59
CA THR A 207 4.00 0.51 -2.25
C THR A 207 3.31 1.76 -1.75
N LYS A 208 3.05 2.73 -2.61
CA LYS A 208 2.38 3.96 -2.16
C LYS A 208 0.96 3.67 -1.67
N VAL A 209 0.30 2.67 -2.26
CA VAL A 209 -1.08 2.28 -1.93
C VAL A 209 -1.14 1.76 -0.50
N TYR A 210 -0.38 0.70 -0.18
CA TYR A 210 -0.42 0.14 1.16
C TYR A 210 0.15 1.08 2.23
N LEU A 211 1.13 1.93 1.91
CA LEU A 211 1.57 2.98 2.85
C LEU A 211 0.47 4.02 3.11
N GLY A 212 -0.28 4.42 2.07
CA GLY A 212 -1.44 5.30 2.23
C GLY A 212 -2.53 4.67 3.10
N LEU A 213 -2.83 3.39 2.86
CA LEU A 213 -3.76 2.62 3.70
C LEU A 213 -3.25 2.49 5.13
N THR A 214 -1.97 2.19 5.36
CA THR A 214 -1.37 2.15 6.70
C THR A 214 -1.58 3.48 7.43
N ALA A 215 -1.29 4.60 6.79
CA ALA A 215 -1.47 5.92 7.40
C ALA A 215 -2.95 6.22 7.70
N PHE A 216 -3.86 5.83 6.82
CA PHE A 216 -5.30 5.95 7.04
C PHE A 216 -5.76 5.10 8.22
N THR A 217 -5.40 3.82 8.26
CA THR A 217 -5.76 2.89 9.34
C THR A 217 -5.28 3.42 10.70
N LEU A 218 -4.01 3.86 10.78
CA LEU A 218 -3.46 4.43 12.01
C LEU A 218 -4.21 5.69 12.46
N ALA A 219 -4.62 6.54 11.52
CA ALA A 219 -5.35 7.77 11.82
C ALA A 219 -6.81 7.50 12.21
N VAL A 220 -7.50 6.61 11.49
CA VAL A 220 -8.92 6.32 11.74
C VAL A 220 -9.10 5.60 13.07
N CYS A 221 -8.23 4.63 13.40
CA CYS A 221 -8.24 4.00 14.72
C CYS A 221 -8.10 5.06 15.83
N ARG A 222 -7.23 6.05 15.64
CA ARG A 222 -6.98 7.08 16.65
C ARG A 222 -8.11 8.11 16.79
N LEU A 223 -8.77 8.44 15.69
CA LEU A 223 -9.77 9.50 15.63
C LEU A 223 -11.20 8.98 15.86
N ALA A 224 -11.44 7.69 15.62
CA ALA A 224 -12.71 7.06 15.88
C ALA A 224 -12.94 6.89 17.39
N PRO A 225 -14.21 6.90 17.85
CA PRO A 225 -14.54 6.57 19.22
C PRO A 225 -14.04 5.17 19.59
N ALA A 226 -13.63 5.01 20.85
CA ALA A 226 -13.33 3.70 21.40
C ALA A 226 -14.54 2.78 21.23
N SER A 227 -14.30 1.58 20.71
CA SER A 227 -15.33 0.57 20.41
C SER A 227 -14.95 -0.74 21.08
N GLY A 228 -15.94 -1.50 21.57
CA GLY A 228 -15.71 -2.80 22.21
C GLY A 228 -14.87 -2.76 23.50
N GLY A 229 -14.82 -1.62 24.19
CA GLY A 229 -14.04 -1.45 25.44
C GLY A 229 -12.52 -1.44 25.25
N LEU A 230 -12.03 -1.36 24.02
CA LEU A 230 -10.59 -1.36 23.70
C LEU A 230 -10.06 0.07 23.58
N ASP A 231 -8.81 0.28 24.01
CA ASP A 231 -8.10 1.54 23.81
C ASP A 231 -7.67 1.69 22.32
N PRO A 232 -8.23 2.67 21.57
CA PRO A 232 -7.87 2.90 20.16
C PRO A 232 -6.41 3.33 19.95
N THR A 233 -5.70 3.71 21.01
CA THR A 233 -4.31 4.14 20.97
C THR A 233 -3.31 3.01 21.19
N ALA A 234 -3.78 1.85 21.64
CA ALA A 234 -2.97 0.69 21.97
C ALA A 234 -3.16 -0.47 20.96
N GLY A 235 -2.15 -1.33 20.86
CA GLY A 235 -2.19 -2.54 20.02
C GLY A 235 -1.55 -2.39 18.64
N VAL A 236 -1.84 -3.37 17.77
CA VAL A 236 -1.26 -3.49 16.42
C VAL A 236 -2.36 -3.27 15.38
N ALA A 237 -2.27 -2.16 14.65
CA ALA A 237 -3.26 -1.82 13.62
C ALA A 237 -2.94 -2.42 12.23
N VAL A 238 -1.65 -2.64 11.92
CA VAL A 238 -1.22 -3.09 10.60
C VAL A 238 -0.10 -4.12 10.73
N LEU A 239 -0.24 -5.23 10.01
CA LEU A 239 0.78 -6.27 9.85
C LEU A 239 1.25 -6.33 8.40
N MET A 240 2.56 -6.21 8.19
CA MET A 240 3.18 -6.26 6.86
C MET A 240 4.08 -7.48 6.78
N ARG A 241 3.77 -8.41 5.86
CA ARG A 241 4.54 -9.66 5.68
C ARG A 241 5.25 -9.66 4.33
N TYR A 242 6.54 -9.97 4.36
CA TYR A 242 7.39 -10.12 3.18
C TYR A 242 8.08 -11.48 3.20
N THR A 243 8.29 -12.05 2.02
CA THR A 243 8.87 -13.39 1.87
C THR A 243 10.41 -13.38 1.86
N LEU A 244 11.03 -12.29 1.37
CA LEU A 244 12.48 -12.17 1.21
C LEU A 244 13.07 -11.20 2.22
N ARG A 245 14.14 -11.60 2.91
CA ARG A 245 14.80 -10.78 3.97
C ARG A 245 15.20 -9.39 3.50
N LEU A 246 15.87 -9.30 2.35
CA LEU A 246 16.31 -8.01 1.79
C LEU A 246 15.11 -7.10 1.49
N LEU A 247 14.06 -7.68 0.91
CA LEU A 247 12.84 -6.95 0.62
C LEU A 247 12.18 -6.46 1.92
N THR A 248 12.14 -7.29 2.97
CA THR A 248 11.63 -6.92 4.28
C THR A 248 12.32 -5.67 4.82
N ILE A 249 13.66 -5.62 4.77
CA ILE A 249 14.44 -4.48 5.25
C ILE A 249 14.14 -3.22 4.42
N GLN A 250 14.16 -3.33 3.09
CA GLN A 250 13.89 -2.20 2.21
C GLN A 250 12.48 -1.64 2.40
N GLN A 251 11.48 -2.51 2.57
CA GLN A 251 10.11 -2.06 2.84
C GLN A 251 9.95 -1.54 4.26
N PHE A 252 10.67 -2.10 5.23
CA PHE A 252 10.72 -1.59 6.60
C PHE A 252 11.23 -0.16 6.63
N GLN A 253 12.34 0.17 5.95
CA GLN A 253 12.85 1.54 5.86
C GLN A 253 11.80 2.53 5.32
N ARG A 254 11.04 2.13 4.29
CA ARG A 254 9.97 2.96 3.72
C ARG A 254 8.79 3.13 4.67
N ALA A 255 8.42 2.07 5.39
CA ALA A 255 7.38 2.13 6.41
C ALA A 255 7.83 2.97 7.61
N THR A 256 9.09 2.90 8.02
CA THR A 256 9.66 3.74 9.08
C THR A 256 9.59 5.22 8.71
N ALA A 257 9.95 5.60 7.47
CA ALA A 257 9.80 6.98 7.01
C ALA A 257 8.35 7.47 7.10
N LEU A 258 7.37 6.62 6.77
CA LEU A 258 5.95 6.93 6.96
C LEU A 258 5.59 7.12 8.43
N ILE A 259 6.06 6.25 9.31
CA ILE A 259 5.75 6.29 10.75
C ILE A 259 6.37 7.51 11.41
N CYS A 260 7.59 7.89 11.02
CA CYS A 260 8.18 9.18 11.41
C CYS A 260 7.30 10.35 10.97
N ALA A 261 6.81 10.35 9.73
CA ALA A 261 5.90 11.39 9.25
C ALA A 261 4.58 11.43 10.03
N CYS A 262 3.99 10.28 10.33
CA CYS A 262 2.80 10.19 11.18
C CYS A 262 3.05 10.75 12.58
N GLU A 263 4.21 10.46 13.17
CA GLU A 263 4.58 10.95 14.50
C GLU A 263 4.84 12.46 14.51
N THR A 264 5.52 13.02 13.51
CA THR A 264 5.67 14.48 13.35
C THR A 264 4.31 15.16 13.29
N LEU A 265 3.38 14.61 12.50
CA LEU A 265 2.01 15.15 12.44
C LEU A 265 1.29 14.99 13.79
N ARG A 266 1.43 13.86 14.49
CA ARG A 266 0.83 13.67 15.82
C ARG A 266 1.29 14.74 16.81
N GLN A 267 2.60 15.00 16.87
CA GLN A 267 3.21 15.98 17.77
C GLN A 267 2.75 17.41 17.48
N ALA A 268 2.49 17.75 16.22
CA ALA A 268 1.94 19.05 15.83
C ALA A 268 0.46 19.24 16.22
N GLY A 269 -0.24 18.20 16.70
CA GLY A 269 -1.64 18.31 17.16
C GLY A 269 -2.02 17.30 18.24
N PRO A 270 -1.40 17.35 19.44
CA PRO A 270 -1.55 16.31 20.46
C PRO A 270 -2.98 16.21 21.02
N SER A 271 -3.67 17.33 21.17
CA SER A 271 -5.05 17.40 21.71
C SER A 271 -6.06 16.60 20.91
N ARG A 272 -5.87 16.52 19.58
CA ARG A 272 -6.76 15.77 18.67
C ARG A 272 -6.30 14.33 18.43
N ARG A 273 -5.00 14.05 18.59
CA ARG A 273 -4.37 12.80 18.12
C ARG A 273 -3.84 11.92 19.26
N GLY A 274 -3.98 12.36 20.49
CA GLY A 274 -3.55 11.65 21.69
C GLY A 274 -2.04 11.71 21.93
N ALA A 275 -1.64 11.26 23.12
CA ALA A 275 -0.25 11.28 23.59
C ALA A 275 0.58 10.07 23.12
N THR A 276 -0.06 8.95 22.80
CA THR A 276 0.61 7.69 22.45
C THR A 276 1.35 7.79 21.11
N PRO A 277 2.69 7.59 21.06
CA PRO A 277 3.45 7.66 19.82
C PRO A 277 3.07 6.60 18.79
N PHE A 278 3.22 6.92 17.50
CA PHE A 278 3.19 5.88 16.47
C PHE A 278 4.48 5.07 16.50
N ARG A 279 4.37 3.75 16.42
CA ARG A 279 5.51 2.83 16.52
C ARG A 279 5.50 1.83 15.37
N ILE A 280 6.69 1.40 14.99
CA ILE A 280 6.90 0.32 14.03
C ILE A 280 7.91 -0.67 14.61
N GLY A 281 7.64 -1.95 14.42
CA GLY A 281 8.52 -3.04 14.83
C GLY A 281 8.86 -3.92 13.64
N LEU A 282 10.03 -4.57 13.71
CA LEU A 282 10.46 -5.55 12.73
C LEU A 282 10.63 -6.90 13.41
N TRP A 283 9.83 -7.89 13.01
CA TRP A 283 9.95 -9.26 13.51
C TRP A 283 10.70 -10.13 12.49
N VAL A 284 11.94 -10.51 12.83
CA VAL A 284 12.87 -11.26 11.96
C VAL A 284 13.19 -12.67 12.47
N GLY A 285 12.58 -13.07 13.59
CA GLY A 285 12.75 -14.38 14.22
C GLY A 285 13.97 -14.49 15.15
N GLY A 286 13.92 -15.47 16.03
CA GLY A 286 14.86 -15.65 17.16
C GLY A 286 16.32 -15.88 16.81
N ARG A 287 16.63 -16.18 15.53
CA ARG A 287 18.00 -16.35 15.03
C ARG A 287 18.72 -15.02 14.78
N VAL A 288 17.99 -13.90 14.74
CA VAL A 288 18.53 -12.57 14.39
C VAL A 288 18.39 -11.59 15.56
N THR A 289 17.31 -11.71 16.33
CA THR A 289 17.04 -10.89 17.51
C THR A 289 16.46 -11.74 18.64
N PRO A 290 16.77 -11.48 19.91
CA PRO A 290 16.10 -12.13 21.04
C PRO A 290 14.58 -12.01 20.92
N ASN A 291 13.85 -13.10 21.19
CA ASN A 291 12.39 -13.12 21.14
C ASN A 291 11.72 -12.57 22.42
N ARG A 292 12.51 -12.25 23.45
CA ARG A 292 12.05 -11.80 24.77
C ARG A 292 12.86 -10.61 25.25
N THR A 293 12.25 -9.79 26.12
CA THR A 293 12.81 -8.51 26.60
C THR A 293 14.02 -8.70 27.51
N ASP A 294 14.00 -9.71 28.37
CA ASP A 294 15.14 -10.15 29.20
C ASP A 294 16.37 -10.49 28.34
N GLY A 295 16.18 -11.29 27.29
CA GLY A 295 17.24 -11.63 26.34
C GLY A 295 17.74 -10.42 25.55
N ALA A 296 16.87 -9.46 25.25
CA ALA A 296 17.25 -8.20 24.60
C ALA A 296 18.10 -7.31 25.51
N GLU A 297 17.78 -7.23 26.81
CA GLU A 297 18.56 -6.49 27.80
C GLU A 297 19.97 -7.07 27.97
N VAL A 298 20.08 -8.39 28.12
CA VAL A 298 21.37 -9.09 28.19
C VAL A 298 22.20 -8.80 26.94
N TRP A 299 21.62 -8.99 25.75
CA TRP A 299 22.31 -8.77 24.48
C TRP A 299 22.79 -7.31 24.30
N LEU A 300 21.96 -6.33 24.71
CA LEU A 300 22.35 -4.91 24.69
C LEU A 300 23.48 -4.61 25.66
N SER A 301 23.45 -5.21 26.86
CA SER A 301 24.50 -5.04 27.87
C SER A 301 25.85 -5.60 27.39
N GLU A 302 25.85 -6.78 26.75
CA GLU A 302 27.04 -7.42 26.18
C GLU A 302 27.62 -6.60 25.03
N ARG A 303 26.76 -6.05 24.15
CA ARG A 303 27.21 -5.15 23.08
C ARG A 303 27.82 -3.86 23.60
N ARG A 304 27.20 -3.21 24.60
CA ARG A 304 27.71 -1.97 25.19
C ARG A 304 29.06 -2.15 25.87
N ARG A 305 29.31 -3.34 26.44
CA ARG A 305 30.57 -3.68 27.11
C ARG A 305 31.71 -4.03 26.14
N GLY A 306 31.47 -4.06 24.82
CA GLY A 306 32.49 -4.45 23.83
C GLY A 306 32.88 -5.93 23.88
N THR A 307 32.31 -6.70 24.82
CA THR A 307 32.54 -8.13 25.03
C THR A 307 31.60 -9.00 24.23
N GLY A 308 30.94 -8.45 23.19
CA GLY A 308 30.02 -9.18 22.33
C GLY A 308 30.75 -10.31 21.63
N LEU A 309 30.73 -11.50 22.23
CA LEU A 309 31.09 -12.76 21.60
C LEU A 309 30.45 -12.79 20.22
N ARG A 310 31.25 -13.06 19.19
CA ARG A 310 30.76 -13.60 17.92
C ARG A 310 30.12 -14.94 18.24
N ALA A 311 28.88 -14.93 18.73
CA ALA A 311 28.09 -16.13 18.93
C ALA A 311 28.03 -16.83 17.56
N GLY A 312 28.66 -18.00 17.48
CA GLY A 312 28.83 -18.75 16.24
C GLY A 312 27.51 -18.87 15.48
N GLY A 313 27.53 -18.51 14.19
CA GLY A 313 26.43 -18.71 13.25
C GLY A 313 25.11 -17.95 13.51
N GLY A 314 24.99 -17.19 14.60
CA GLY A 314 23.80 -16.39 14.91
C GLY A 314 23.79 -15.09 14.12
N GLY A 315 22.70 -14.82 13.41
CA GLY A 315 22.55 -13.56 12.68
C GLY A 315 22.53 -12.37 13.64
N SER A 316 23.05 -11.23 13.23
CA SER A 316 23.02 -10.01 14.05
C SER A 316 22.10 -8.97 13.44
N SER A 317 21.48 -8.11 14.26
CA SER A 317 20.69 -6.97 13.77
C SER A 317 21.50 -6.03 12.85
N HIS A 318 22.83 -6.06 12.93
CA HIS A 318 23.71 -5.28 12.04
C HIS A 318 23.71 -5.84 10.61
N GLN A 319 23.41 -7.12 10.41
CA GLN A 319 23.22 -7.73 9.09
C GLN A 319 21.92 -7.28 8.42
N LEU A 320 21.04 -6.58 9.15
CA LEU A 320 19.82 -5.97 8.59
C LEU A 320 20.09 -4.56 8.03
N THR A 321 21.25 -3.98 8.32
CA THR A 321 21.62 -2.60 7.94
C THR A 321 22.87 -2.52 7.05
N SER A 322 23.62 -3.62 6.90
CA SER A 322 24.78 -3.76 6.01
C SER A 322 24.41 -4.32 4.64
#